data_AF-A0A0D2URE3-F1
#
_entry.id   AF-A0A0D2URE3-F1
#
_cell.length_a   1.000
_cell.length_b   1.000
_cell.length_c   1.000
_cell.angle_alpha   90.00
_cell.angle_beta   90.00
_cell.angle_gamma   90.00
#
_symmetry.space_group_name_H-M   'P 1'
#
loop_
_entity.id
_entity.type
_entity.pdbx_description
1 polymer ?
#
loop_
_entity_poly.entity_id
_entity_poly.type
_entity_poly.pdbx_seq_one_letter_code
_entity_poly.pdbx_strand_id
1 'polypeptide(L)'
;MECVHFDECIAYIEDYMIKHGPFDGLLGFSQGGMLASVVPPMQREGAAFTSVPKIKFVIIISGFELRELKSGPPKLLANVYSVPIDCPSLHLIGDKDFLKERGFMLLRSFVNPLHIHHSMGHTVPKLDEKGSETMLKFIEKIKEMFPQELETGLGLKSAL
;
A
#
# COMPACT_ATOMS: atom_id res chain seq x y z
N MET A 1 6.41 17.68 1.77
CA MET A 1 4.95 17.50 1.84
C MET A 1 4.56 17.51 3.31
N GLU A 2 3.31 17.81 3.68
CA GLU A 2 2.80 17.66 5.04
C GLU A 2 1.57 16.75 5.00
N CYS A 3 1.36 15.96 6.05
CA CYS A 3 0.13 15.23 6.28
C CYS A 3 -0.46 15.80 7.57
N VAL A 4 -1.50 16.61 7.42
CA VAL A 4 -2.23 17.21 8.54
C VAL A 4 -3.38 16.27 8.88
N HIS A 5 -3.68 16.11 10.16
CA HIS A 5 -4.74 15.22 10.66
C HIS A 5 -4.49 13.72 10.36
N PHE A 6 -3.23 13.29 10.48
CA PHE A 6 -2.86 11.90 10.22
C PHE A 6 -3.64 10.92 11.10
N ASP A 7 -3.76 11.19 12.40
CA ASP A 7 -4.45 10.32 13.35
C ASP A 7 -5.94 10.21 13.03
N GLU A 8 -6.59 11.32 12.66
CA GLU A 8 -7.99 11.34 12.23
C GLU A 8 -8.19 10.58 10.92
N CYS A 9 -7.24 10.65 9.99
CA CYS A 9 -7.30 9.88 8.74
C CYS A 9 -7.20 8.38 9.01
N ILE A 10 -6.29 7.95 9.89
CA ILE A 10 -6.16 6.54 10.29
C ILE A 10 -7.43 6.05 10.97
N ALA A 11 -7.98 6.82 11.92
CA ALA A 11 -9.22 6.48 12.60
C ALA A 11 -10.41 6.37 11.62
N TYR A 12 -10.49 7.30 10.66
CA TYR A 12 -11.52 7.27 9.63
C TYR A 12 -11.42 6.03 8.73
N ILE A 13 -10.20 5.67 8.28
CA ILE A 13 -9.99 4.48 7.46
C ILE A 13 -10.36 3.22 8.24
N GLU A 14 -9.97 3.09 9.51
CA GLU A 14 -10.32 1.93 10.33
C GLU A 14 -11.84 1.82 10.52
N ASP A 15 -12.53 2.92 10.86
CA ASP A 15 -13.99 2.96 10.99
C ASP A 15 -14.70 2.58 9.68
N TYR A 16 -14.20 3.06 8.54
CA TYR A 16 -14.73 2.70 7.22
C TYR A 16 -14.54 1.20 6.94
N MET A 17 -13.35 0.65 7.25
CA MET A 17 -13.06 -0.77 7.08
C MET A 17 -13.93 -1.66 7.97
N ILE A 18 -14.26 -1.23 9.19
CA ILE A 18 -15.20 -1.93 10.09
C ILE A 18 -16.61 -1.96 9.47
N LYS A 19 -17.08 -0.84 8.93
CA LYS A 19 -18.45 -0.69 8.41
C LYS A 19 -18.67 -1.35 7.05
N HIS A 20 -17.66 -1.34 6.19
CA HIS A 20 -17.81 -1.71 4.78
C HIS A 20 -16.93 -2.88 4.35
N GLY A 21 -16.07 -3.37 5.25
CA GLY A 21 -15.23 -4.51 4.99
C GLY A 21 -15.97 -5.85 5.03
N PRO A 22 -15.22 -6.96 4.97
CA PRO A 22 -13.76 -7.01 4.99
C PRO A 22 -13.11 -6.62 3.65
N PHE A 23 -11.97 -5.95 3.75
CA PHE A 23 -11.07 -5.63 2.63
C PHE A 23 -9.81 -6.48 2.75
N ASP A 24 -9.38 -7.06 1.64
CA ASP A 24 -8.18 -7.90 1.58
C ASP A 24 -6.95 -7.10 1.17
N GLY A 25 -7.14 -5.98 0.48
CA GLY A 25 -6.05 -5.12 0.05
C GLY A 25 -6.35 -3.65 0.27
N LEU A 26 -5.33 -2.83 0.07
CA LEU A 26 -5.45 -1.38 -0.02
C LEU A 26 -4.85 -0.90 -1.33
N LEU A 27 -5.50 0.05 -1.99
CA LEU A 27 -4.95 0.77 -3.12
C LEU A 27 -4.85 2.26 -2.76
N GLY A 28 -3.67 2.83 -2.95
CA GLY A 28 -3.42 4.22 -2.60
C GLY A 28 -2.69 4.99 -3.69
N PHE A 29 -3.19 6.18 -4.02
CA PHE A 29 -2.49 7.15 -4.88
C PHE A 29 -1.85 8.28 -4.06
N SER A 30 -0.59 8.63 -4.36
CA SER A 30 0.12 9.74 -3.71
C SER A 30 0.16 9.59 -2.19
N GLN A 31 -0.44 10.51 -1.43
CA GLN A 31 -0.62 10.40 0.02
C GLN A 31 -1.43 9.16 0.43
N GLY A 32 -2.40 8.73 -0.37
CA GLY A 32 -3.09 7.47 -0.16
C GLY A 32 -2.15 6.28 -0.27
N GLY A 33 -1.16 6.33 -1.18
CA GLY A 33 -0.13 5.29 -1.33
C GLY A 33 0.82 5.26 -0.13
N MET A 34 1.19 6.43 0.38
CA MET A 34 1.92 6.55 1.65
C MET A 34 1.12 5.94 2.81
N LEU A 35 -0.17 6.27 2.95
CA LEU A 35 -1.05 5.74 4.00
C LEU A 35 -1.21 4.21 3.88
N ALA A 36 -1.52 3.70 2.68
CA ALA A 36 -1.63 2.27 2.43
C ALA A 36 -0.34 1.51 2.81
N SER A 37 0.83 2.14 2.61
CA SER A 37 2.11 1.52 2.95
C SER A 37 2.35 1.33 4.45
N VAL A 38 1.75 2.16 5.30
CA VAL A 38 1.96 2.11 6.76
C VAL A 38 0.91 1.28 7.50
N VAL A 39 -0.19 0.90 6.85
CA VAL A 39 -1.21 0.04 7.47
C VAL A 39 -0.66 -1.35 7.85
N PRO A 40 0.06 -2.09 6.96
CA PRO A 40 0.61 -3.40 7.36
C PRO A 40 1.55 -3.36 8.58
N PRO A 41 2.53 -2.44 8.69
CA PRO A 41 3.36 -2.35 9.89
C PRO A 41 2.58 -1.87 11.12
N MET A 42 1.57 -1.00 10.99
CA MET A 42 0.69 -0.63 12.10
C MET A 42 -0.08 -1.84 12.66
N GLN A 43 -0.61 -2.70 11.79
CA GLN A 43 -1.28 -3.94 12.19
C GLN A 43 -0.30 -4.90 12.89
N ARG A 44 0.93 -5.05 12.34
CA ARG A 44 1.99 -5.87 12.94
C ARG A 44 2.34 -5.42 14.36
N GLU A 45 2.40 -4.12 14.59
CA GLU A 45 2.79 -3.52 15.87
C GLU A 45 1.61 -3.35 16.83
N GLY A 46 0.38 -3.65 16.40
CA GLY A 46 -0.83 -3.42 17.20
C GLY A 46 -1.12 -1.94 17.45
N ALA A 47 -0.60 -1.05 16.61
CA ALA A 47 -0.68 0.40 16.77
C ALA A 47 -2.02 0.97 16.29
N ALA A 48 -2.59 0.42 15.22
CA ALA A 48 -3.88 0.78 14.62
C ALA A 48 -4.42 -0.38 13.76
N PHE A 49 -5.67 -0.29 13.29
CA PHE A 49 -6.30 -1.33 12.45
C PHE A 49 -6.36 -2.70 13.15
N THR A 50 -6.56 -2.67 14.47
CA THR A 50 -6.61 -3.87 15.33
C THR A 50 -8.00 -4.51 15.35
N SER A 51 -9.04 -3.75 14.96
CA SER A 51 -10.43 -4.21 14.93
C SER A 51 -10.85 -4.73 13.55
N VAL A 52 -9.93 -4.81 12.59
CA VAL A 52 -10.19 -5.26 11.22
C VAL A 52 -9.24 -6.40 10.84
N PRO A 53 -9.63 -7.27 9.88
CA PRO A 53 -8.72 -8.32 9.41
C PRO A 53 -7.39 -7.77 8.86
N LYS A 54 -6.35 -8.60 8.91
CA LYS A 54 -5.03 -8.26 8.38
C LYS A 54 -5.11 -8.00 6.87
N ILE A 55 -4.57 -6.87 6.43
CA ILE A 55 -4.40 -6.57 5.00
C ILE A 55 -3.40 -7.55 4.39
N LYS A 56 -3.78 -8.13 3.25
CA LYS A 56 -3.05 -9.18 2.54
C LYS A 56 -2.16 -8.65 1.43
N PHE A 57 -2.48 -7.49 0.86
CA PHE A 57 -1.66 -6.86 -0.18
C PHE A 57 -1.88 -5.34 -0.27
N VAL A 58 -0.95 -4.64 -0.89
CA VAL A 58 -1.09 -3.21 -1.18
C VAL A 58 -0.73 -2.87 -2.63
N ILE A 59 -1.46 -1.95 -3.23
CA ILE A 59 -1.15 -1.35 -4.53
C ILE A 59 -0.85 0.13 -4.31
N ILE A 60 0.37 0.55 -4.59
CA ILE A 60 0.87 1.88 -4.30
C ILE A 60 1.15 2.60 -5.62
N ILE A 61 0.42 3.68 -5.89
CA ILE A 61 0.56 4.47 -7.12
C ILE A 61 1.15 5.82 -6.75
N SER A 62 2.34 6.13 -7.25
CA SER A 62 3.06 7.38 -6.93
C SER A 62 3.18 7.68 -5.42
N GLY A 63 3.24 6.63 -4.58
CA GLY A 63 3.42 6.76 -3.14
C GLY A 63 4.87 7.08 -2.76
N PHE A 64 5.07 7.49 -1.51
CA PHE A 64 6.37 7.85 -0.95
C PHE A 64 6.36 7.57 0.56
N GLU A 65 7.53 7.52 1.19
CA GLU A 65 7.65 7.17 2.60
C GLU A 65 7.14 8.29 3.53
N LEU A 66 6.49 7.90 4.63
CA LEU A 66 5.96 8.83 5.64
C LEU A 66 7.03 9.72 6.28
N ARG A 67 8.29 9.25 6.35
CA ARG A 67 9.41 10.02 6.93
C ARG A 67 9.75 11.31 6.16
N GLU A 68 9.24 11.45 4.94
CA GLU A 68 9.46 12.61 4.06
C GLU A 68 8.49 13.78 4.33
N LEU A 69 7.66 13.68 5.36
CA LEU A 69 6.82 14.78 5.83
C LEU A 69 7.66 15.84 6.55
N LYS A 70 7.37 17.13 6.31
CA LYS A 70 8.14 18.25 6.89
C LYS A 70 8.17 18.22 8.43
N SER A 71 7.07 17.79 9.04
CA SER A 71 6.94 17.66 10.50
C SER A 71 7.49 16.34 11.05
N GLY A 72 8.05 15.49 10.19
CA GLY A 72 8.39 14.11 10.51
C GLY A 72 7.16 13.20 10.63
N PRO A 73 7.37 11.88 10.76
CA PRO A 73 6.29 10.95 11.06
C PRO A 73 5.77 11.15 12.50
N PRO A 74 4.50 10.82 12.80
CA PRO A 74 4.04 10.68 14.18
C PRO A 74 5.01 9.78 14.96
N LYS A 75 5.25 10.07 16.24
CA LYS A 75 6.25 9.35 17.06
C LYS A 75 6.07 7.83 17.02
N LEU A 76 4.82 7.37 16.98
CA LEU A 76 4.45 5.96 16.89
C LEU A 76 4.96 5.28 15.62
N LEU A 77 5.23 6.05 14.56
CA LEU A 77 5.65 5.58 13.24
C LEU A 77 7.08 5.99 12.88
N ALA A 78 7.83 6.56 13.83
CA ALA A 78 9.21 6.97 13.61
C ALA A 78 10.09 5.82 13.08
N ASN A 79 9.77 4.59 13.49
CA ASN A 79 10.48 3.38 13.12
C ASN A 79 9.67 2.45 12.19
N VAL A 80 8.60 2.95 11.56
CA VAL A 80 7.67 2.10 10.78
C VAL A 80 8.36 1.32 9.65
N TYR A 81 9.49 1.85 9.14
CA TYR A 81 10.32 1.23 8.08
C TYR A 81 11.60 0.57 8.61
N SER A 82 11.81 0.42 9.93
CA SER A 82 13.03 -0.19 10.48
C SER A 82 13.08 -1.71 10.28
N VAL A 83 11.92 -2.32 10.09
CA VAL A 83 11.77 -3.74 9.75
C VAL A 83 11.11 -3.80 8.37
N PRO A 84 11.65 -4.57 7.40
CA PRO A 84 11.05 -4.72 6.08
C PRO A 84 9.56 -5.07 6.17
N ILE A 85 8.76 -4.46 5.30
CA ILE A 85 7.33 -4.66 5.24
C ILE A 85 7.07 -5.98 4.50
N ASP A 86 6.73 -7.00 5.27
CA ASP A 86 6.36 -8.33 4.77
C ASP A 86 4.86 -8.36 4.43
N CYS A 87 4.52 -7.66 3.34
CA CYS A 87 3.19 -7.63 2.74
C CYS A 87 3.37 -7.52 1.21
N PRO A 88 2.75 -8.41 0.40
CA PRO A 88 2.78 -8.31 -1.05
C PRO A 88 2.42 -6.91 -1.54
N SER A 89 3.31 -6.29 -2.31
CA SER A 89 3.11 -4.93 -2.81
C SER A 89 3.38 -4.80 -4.31
N LEU A 90 2.53 -4.04 -5.00
CA LEU A 90 2.74 -3.57 -6.36
C LEU A 90 2.89 -2.05 -6.37
N HIS A 91 3.99 -1.55 -6.94
CA HIS A 91 4.30 -0.11 -7.00
C HIS A 91 4.22 0.40 -8.44
N LEU A 92 3.41 1.43 -8.70
CA LEU A 92 3.36 2.11 -9.99
C LEU A 92 4.13 3.43 -9.85
N ILE A 93 5.25 3.54 -10.58
CA ILE A 93 6.19 4.67 -10.46
C ILE A 93 6.37 5.34 -11.82
N GLY A 94 6.11 6.65 -11.86
CA GLY A 94 6.22 7.47 -13.06
C GLY A 94 7.63 8.01 -13.28
N ASP A 95 8.12 7.91 -14.51
CA ASP A 95 9.46 8.38 -14.87
C ASP A 95 9.62 9.90 -14.77
N LYS A 96 8.52 10.64 -14.94
CA LYS A 96 8.47 12.11 -14.81
C LYS A 96 7.86 12.54 -13.48
N ASP A 97 7.61 11.61 -12.56
CA ASP A 97 7.03 11.94 -11.26
C ASP A 97 8.09 12.65 -10.40
N PHE A 98 7.73 13.81 -9.85
CA PHE A 98 8.62 14.55 -8.96
C PHE A 98 8.91 13.81 -7.64
N LEU A 99 8.14 12.76 -7.32
CA LEU A 99 8.34 11.86 -6.19
C LEU A 99 9.01 10.54 -6.58
N LYS A 100 9.43 10.34 -7.85
CA LYS A 100 9.99 9.08 -8.36
C LYS A 100 11.02 8.44 -7.43
N GLU A 101 12.05 9.20 -7.04
CA GLU A 101 13.12 8.68 -6.17
C GLU A 101 12.59 8.26 -4.79
N ARG A 102 11.63 9.01 -4.24
CA ARG A 102 10.98 8.68 -2.96
C ARG A 102 10.08 7.45 -3.08
N GLY A 103 9.46 7.24 -4.24
CA GLY A 103 8.73 6.03 -4.57
C GLY A 103 9.66 4.80 -4.61
N PHE A 104 10.86 4.92 -5.18
CA PHE A 104 11.85 3.85 -5.13
C PHE A 104 12.39 3.57 -3.72
N MET A 105 12.54 4.61 -2.89
CA MET A 105 12.88 4.41 -1.48
C MET A 105 11.80 3.60 -0.76
N LEU A 106 10.53 3.97 -0.94
CA LEU A 106 9.41 3.22 -0.38
C LEU A 106 9.37 1.77 -0.88
N LEU A 107 9.57 1.55 -2.19
CA LEU A 107 9.63 0.22 -2.78
C LEU A 107 10.67 -0.67 -2.08
N ARG A 108 11.85 -0.14 -1.77
CA ARG A 108 12.93 -0.89 -1.10
C ARG A 108 12.59 -1.29 0.34
N SER A 109 11.60 -0.66 0.95
CA SER A 109 11.13 -1.00 2.30
C SER A 109 10.22 -2.24 2.32
N PHE A 110 9.79 -2.76 1.17
CA PHE A 110 8.97 -3.97 1.05
C PHE A 110 9.80 -5.22 0.73
N VAL A 111 9.34 -6.38 1.19
CA VAL A 111 9.91 -7.68 0.82
C VAL A 111 9.41 -8.12 -0.56
N ASN A 112 10.33 -8.35 -1.50
CA ASN A 112 10.06 -8.83 -2.86
C ASN A 112 8.90 -8.09 -3.58
N PRO A 113 8.95 -6.74 -3.68
CA PRO A 113 7.92 -5.95 -4.33
C PRO A 113 7.92 -6.16 -5.85
N LEU A 114 6.74 -6.07 -6.46
CA LEU A 114 6.62 -5.87 -7.91
C LEU A 114 6.48 -4.39 -8.21
N HIS A 115 6.90 -3.96 -9.41
CA HIS A 115 6.71 -2.59 -9.83
C HIS A 115 6.44 -2.47 -11.33
N ILE A 116 5.68 -1.42 -11.67
CA ILE A 116 5.36 -1.01 -13.03
C ILE A 116 5.94 0.39 -13.23
N HIS A 117 6.78 0.52 -14.24
CA HIS A 117 7.22 1.83 -14.74
C HIS A 117 6.20 2.38 -15.73
N HIS A 118 6.00 3.70 -15.71
CA HIS A 118 5.27 4.39 -16.76
C HIS A 118 5.92 5.73 -17.11
N SER A 119 5.74 6.21 -18.34
CA SER A 119 6.40 7.44 -18.84
C SER A 119 5.80 8.75 -18.32
N MET A 120 4.67 8.68 -17.61
CA MET A 120 3.93 9.84 -17.10
C MET A 120 4.53 10.40 -15.81
N GLY A 121 4.02 11.58 -15.41
CA GLY A 121 4.35 12.23 -14.14
C GLY A 121 3.53 11.70 -12.96
N HIS A 122 3.23 12.56 -12.00
CA HIS A 122 2.45 12.23 -10.81
C HIS A 122 0.96 12.02 -11.13
N THR A 123 0.58 10.79 -11.48
CA THR A 123 -0.77 10.46 -11.94
C THR A 123 -1.08 8.98 -11.74
N VAL A 124 -2.36 8.61 -11.83
CA VAL A 124 -2.77 7.21 -12.00
C VAL A 124 -2.64 6.85 -13.49
N PRO A 125 -1.69 5.98 -13.87
CA PRO A 125 -1.44 5.69 -15.27
C PRO A 125 -2.49 4.72 -15.83
N LYS A 126 -2.71 4.77 -17.15
CA LYS A 126 -3.22 3.60 -17.87
C LYS A 126 -2.08 2.61 -18.03
N LEU A 127 -2.36 1.33 -17.84
CA LEU A 127 -1.37 0.28 -18.04
C LEU A 127 -1.18 0.03 -19.54
N ASP A 128 0.07 -0.04 -19.97
CA ASP A 128 0.44 -0.63 -21.26
C ASP A 128 0.44 -2.16 -21.15
N GLU A 129 0.86 -2.84 -22.22
CA GLU A 129 0.92 -4.30 -22.26
C GLU A 129 1.81 -4.87 -21.14
N LYS A 130 3.03 -4.35 -20.99
CA LYS A 130 3.99 -4.78 -19.96
C LYS A 130 3.47 -4.51 -18.53
N GLY A 131 2.84 -3.36 -18.32
CA GLY A 131 2.19 -3.00 -17.06
C GLY A 131 1.05 -3.95 -16.74
N SER A 132 0.23 -4.30 -17.74
CA SER A 132 -0.87 -5.25 -17.60
C SER A 132 -0.37 -6.66 -17.26
N GLU A 133 0.69 -7.14 -17.93
CA GLU A 133 1.33 -8.41 -17.58
C GLU A 133 1.85 -8.43 -16.14
N THR A 134 2.44 -7.33 -15.68
CA THR A 134 2.97 -7.24 -14.32
C THR A 134 1.85 -7.19 -13.28
N MET A 135 0.74 -6.50 -13.57
CA MET A 135 -0.47 -6.52 -12.75
C MET A 135 -1.05 -7.95 -12.65
N LEU A 136 -1.13 -8.67 -13.77
CA LEU A 136 -1.59 -10.06 -13.78
C LEU A 136 -0.67 -10.96 -12.94
N LYS A 137 0.66 -10.83 -13.09
CA LYS A 137 1.64 -11.54 -12.25
C LYS A 137 1.44 -11.24 -10.76
N PHE A 138 1.10 -10.00 -10.40
CA PHE A 138 0.81 -9.64 -9.02
C PHE A 138 -0.47 -10.29 -8.51
N ILE A 139 -1.55 -10.29 -9.31
CA ILE A 139 -2.82 -10.94 -8.97
C ILE A 139 -2.62 -12.45 -8.75
N GLU A 140 -1.89 -13.12 -9.65
CA GLU A 140 -1.60 -14.55 -9.50
C GLU A 140 -0.75 -14.84 -8.26
N LYS A 141 0.27 -14.01 -7.99
CA LYS A 141 1.05 -14.12 -6.74
C LYS A 141 0.17 -14.05 -5.50
N ILE A 142 -0.80 -13.13 -5.45
CA ILE A 142 -1.70 -13.03 -4.28
C ILE A 142 -2.60 -14.26 -4.19
N LYS A 143 -3.16 -14.75 -5.30
CA LYS A 143 -3.98 -15.98 -5.31
C LYS A 143 -3.21 -17.19 -4.79
N GLU A 144 -1.96 -17.36 -5.21
CA GLU A 144 -1.08 -18.45 -4.77
C GLU A 144 -0.74 -18.36 -3.28
N MET A 145 -0.58 -17.16 -2.74
CA MET A 145 -0.27 -16.94 -1.31
C MET A 145 -1.48 -17.17 -0.39
N PHE A 146 -2.71 -17.02 -0.90
CA PHE A 146 -3.93 -17.15 -0.11
C PHE A 146 -4.92 -18.18 -0.71
N PRO A 147 -4.52 -19.46 -0.87
CA PRO A 147 -5.28 -20.46 -1.62
C PRO A 147 -6.58 -20.90 -0.92
N GLN A 148 -6.62 -20.85 0.41
CA GLN A 148 -7.78 -21.29 1.23
C GLN A 148 -9.06 -20.47 0.98
N GLU A 149 -8.93 -19.27 0.41
CA GLU A 149 -10.06 -18.40 0.11
C GLU A 149 -10.75 -18.73 -1.21
N LEU A 150 -10.04 -19.41 -2.12
CA LEU A 150 -10.62 -19.97 -3.34
C LEU A 150 -11.45 -21.23 -3.03
N GLU A 151 -11.03 -22.02 -2.03
CA GLU A 151 -11.71 -23.27 -1.63
C GLU A 151 -12.99 -23.02 -0.81
N THR A 152 -13.03 -21.95 -0.01
CA THR A 152 -14.23 -21.55 0.77
C THR A 152 -15.27 -20.81 -0.05
N GLY A 153 -15.02 -20.58 -1.35
CA GLY A 153 -15.90 -19.82 -2.24
C GLY A 153 -16.00 -18.33 -1.95
N LEU A 154 -15.20 -17.82 -0.99
CA LEU A 154 -15.20 -16.39 -0.62
C LEU A 154 -14.32 -15.54 -1.55
N GLY A 155 -13.24 -16.11 -2.11
CA GLY A 155 -12.24 -15.42 -2.93
C GLY A 155 -11.56 -14.24 -2.21
N LEU A 156 -10.57 -13.63 -2.88
CA LEU A 156 -10.21 -12.25 -2.55
C LEU A 156 -11.42 -11.37 -2.85
N LYS A 157 -11.87 -10.61 -1.86
CA LYS A 157 -13.11 -9.83 -1.89
C LYS A 157 -12.92 -8.49 -2.58
N SER A 158 -12.16 -7.60 -1.96
CA SER A 158 -11.99 -6.23 -2.45
C SER A 158 -10.75 -5.56 -1.87
N ALA A 159 -10.25 -4.55 -2.58
CA ALA A 159 -9.30 -3.59 -2.03
C ALA A 159 -10.02 -2.28 -1.76
N LEU A 160 -9.70 -1.65 -0.63
CA LEU A 160 -10.15 -0.28 -0.31
C LEU A 160 -9.39 0.74 -1.15
#